data_AF-N2A0U4-F1
#
_entry.id   AF-N2A0U4-F1
#
_cell.length_a   1.000
_cell.length_b   1.000
_cell.length_c   1.000
_cell.angle_alpha   90.00
_cell.angle_beta   90.00
_cell.angle_gamma   90.00
#
_symmetry.space_group_name_H-M   'P 1'
#
loop_
_entity.id
_entity.type
_entity.pdbx_description
1 polymer ?
#
loop_
_entity_poly.entity_id
_entity_poly.type
_entity_poly.pdbx_seq_one_letter_code
_entity_poly.pdbx_strand_id
1 'polypeptide(L)'
;MGVGLVFDIGGTFIRGGVYDSEQGLYSFVVRQQAPNYKSKSRDELKGALMDQIQMIQTTLLNKYDNIEYEKIGISFPGPINQNGIILNAPTLWGTKIKNIDLNHEMSKIFSAKPCFIINDITAAGYRYLNTEMETFCILTISSGVGGKIFYRGEALLDKEGMAGEVGHIYYRGKYNQLICDCGEYGHIGSMASGRGIEQLARCIIDQEEIKNTYFSSVLLQEQELTTYTIVKAIKEKDPLALFILGEAVKPIVDIINTLIFTIVPLYNFLKNKITYKALSGV
;
A
#
# COMPACT_ATOMS: atom_id res chain seq x y z
N MET A 1 22.71 10.00 12.46
CA MET A 1 22.30 9.11 13.58
C MET A 1 21.72 10.01 14.64
N GLY A 2 20.57 9.64 15.21
CA GLY A 2 19.78 10.50 16.09
C GLY A 2 18.39 9.93 16.33
N VAL A 3 17.69 10.48 17.33
CA VAL A 3 16.32 10.09 17.70
C VAL A 3 15.30 10.79 16.78
N GLY A 4 14.29 10.05 16.36
CA GLY A 4 13.18 10.54 15.55
C GLY A 4 11.83 10.10 16.09
N LEU A 5 10.78 10.86 15.77
CA LEU A 5 9.41 10.38 15.93
C LEU A 5 8.99 9.64 14.67
N VAL A 6 8.31 8.51 14.82
CA VAL A 6 7.80 7.73 13.70
C VAL A 6 6.29 7.56 13.82
N PHE A 7 5.59 7.72 12.70
CA PHE A 7 4.14 7.60 12.61
C PHE A 7 3.75 6.63 11.50
N ASP A 8 2.75 5.80 11.78
CA ASP A 8 2.05 4.97 10.80
C ASP A 8 0.59 5.39 10.78
N ILE A 9 0.21 6.15 9.75
CA ILE A 9 -1.14 6.67 9.59
C ILE A 9 -1.89 5.71 8.67
N GLY A 10 -2.83 4.93 9.18
CA GLY A 10 -3.68 4.05 8.37
C GLY A 10 -5.14 4.52 8.33
N GLY A 11 -5.96 3.88 7.49
CA GLY A 11 -7.40 4.18 7.42
C GLY A 11 -8.19 3.76 8.66
N THR A 12 -7.62 2.90 9.52
CA THR A 12 -8.28 2.42 10.75
C THR A 12 -7.58 2.91 12.01
N PHE A 13 -6.25 2.91 12.04
CA PHE A 13 -5.48 3.31 13.21
C PHE A 13 -4.35 4.25 12.82
N ILE A 14 -4.03 5.18 13.71
CA ILE A 14 -2.77 5.92 13.71
C ILE A 14 -1.92 5.36 14.82
N ARG A 15 -0.64 5.11 14.53
CA ARG A 15 0.35 4.68 15.51
C ARG A 15 1.48 5.69 15.53
N GLY A 16 2.04 5.95 16.70
CA GLY A 16 3.23 6.76 16.86
C GLY A 16 4.20 6.14 17.85
N GLY A 17 5.49 6.31 17.60
CA GLY A 17 6.57 5.82 18.45
C GLY A 17 7.80 6.70 18.37
N VAL A 18 8.79 6.37 19.19
CA VAL A 18 10.13 6.97 19.15
C VAL A 18 11.10 5.95 18.60
N TYR A 19 11.89 6.36 17.61
CA TYR A 19 12.91 5.53 16.99
C TYR A 19 14.27 6.15 17.20
N ASP A 20 15.21 5.36 17.71
CA ASP A 20 16.62 5.72 17.82
C ASP A 20 17.42 4.92 16.80
N SER A 21 18.38 5.55 16.11
CA SER A 21 19.16 4.89 15.07
C SER A 21 20.08 3.77 15.56
N GLU A 22 20.44 3.78 16.84
CA GLU A 22 21.30 2.78 17.48
C GLU A 22 20.48 1.74 18.25
N GLN A 23 19.42 2.16 18.94
CA GLN A 23 18.60 1.29 19.80
C GLN A 23 17.34 0.75 19.12
N GLY A 24 16.97 1.30 17.97
CA GLY A 24 15.75 0.97 17.26
C GLY A 24 14.49 1.59 17.87
N LEU A 25 13.34 0.95 17.64
CA LEU A 25 12.05 1.44 18.11
C LEU A 25 11.90 1.22 19.62
N TYR A 26 11.55 2.28 20.35
CA TYR A 26 11.28 2.19 21.78
C TYR A 26 9.98 1.42 22.05
N SER A 27 9.88 0.80 23.24
CA SER A 27 8.77 -0.11 23.58
C SER A 27 7.40 0.56 23.72
N PHE A 28 7.34 1.83 24.12
CA PHE A 28 6.09 2.56 24.21
C PHE A 28 5.67 3.09 22.83
N VAL A 29 4.53 2.59 22.36
CA VAL A 29 3.87 3.00 21.12
C VAL A 29 2.46 3.46 21.48
N VAL A 30 2.07 4.62 20.96
CA VAL A 30 0.71 5.13 21.08
C VAL A 30 -0.09 4.65 19.89
N ARG A 31 -1.27 4.10 20.12
CA ARG A 31 -2.21 3.68 19.07
C ARG A 31 -3.56 4.34 19.30
N GLN A 32 -4.07 4.98 18.26
CA GLN A 32 -5.35 5.70 18.28
C GLN A 32 -6.19 5.29 17.08
N GLN A 33 -7.51 5.39 17.21
CA GLN A 33 -8.44 5.18 16.10
C GLN A 33 -8.30 6.33 15.11
N ALA A 34 -7.97 6.05 13.86
CA ALA A 34 -7.83 7.08 12.84
C ALA A 34 -9.19 7.73 12.51
N PRO A 35 -9.26 9.07 12.36
CA PRO A 35 -10.44 9.71 11.82
C PRO A 35 -10.52 9.32 10.35
N ASN A 36 -11.67 8.77 9.97
CA ASN A 36 -11.95 8.39 8.59
C ASN A 36 -13.36 8.80 8.20
N TYR A 37 -13.65 8.73 6.91
CA TYR A 37 -14.92 9.11 6.30
C TYR A 37 -16.16 8.44 6.89
N LYS A 38 -16.02 7.34 7.64
CA LYS A 38 -17.13 6.70 8.36
C LYS A 38 -17.42 7.35 9.71
N SER A 39 -16.45 8.06 10.28
CA SER A 39 -16.48 8.62 11.63
C SER A 39 -16.62 10.15 11.70
N LYS A 40 -16.28 10.86 10.62
CA LYS A 40 -16.23 12.32 10.55
C LYS A 40 -16.67 12.84 9.19
N SER A 41 -17.17 14.07 9.15
CA SER A 41 -17.45 14.74 7.88
C SER A 41 -16.14 15.09 7.15
N ARG A 42 -16.19 15.24 5.83
CA ARG A 42 -14.99 15.47 5.00
C ARG A 42 -14.24 16.74 5.41
N ASP A 43 -14.96 17.78 5.78
CA ASP A 43 -14.39 19.08 6.16
C ASP A 43 -13.65 19.00 7.51
N GLU A 44 -14.10 18.11 8.40
CA GLU A 44 -13.47 17.89 9.71
C GLU A 44 -12.28 16.92 9.66
N LEU A 45 -12.22 16.04 8.65
CA LEU A 45 -11.24 14.94 8.61
C LEU A 45 -9.80 15.43 8.68
N LYS A 46 -9.47 16.49 7.94
CA LYS A 46 -8.11 17.03 7.92
C LYS A 46 -7.72 17.55 9.31
N GLY A 47 -8.59 18.36 9.93
CA GLY A 47 -8.35 18.90 11.28
C GLY A 47 -8.23 17.79 12.32
N ALA A 48 -9.18 16.86 12.33
CA ALA A 48 -9.17 15.71 13.24
C ALA A 48 -7.90 14.85 13.10
N LEU A 49 -7.39 14.68 11.86
CA LEU A 49 -6.15 13.96 11.62
C LEU A 49 -4.95 14.70 12.23
N MET A 50 -4.87 16.02 12.03
CA MET A 50 -3.80 16.85 12.61
C MET A 50 -3.84 16.85 14.14
N ASP A 51 -5.02 17.01 14.73
CA ASP A 51 -5.22 17.00 16.19
C ASP A 51 -4.76 15.66 16.80
N GLN A 52 -5.08 14.54 16.13
CA GLN A 52 -4.63 13.24 16.61
C GLN A 52 -3.12 13.06 16.51
N ILE A 53 -2.48 13.52 15.44
CA ILE A 53 -1.02 13.46 15.29
C ILE A 53 -0.35 14.28 16.40
N GLN A 54 -0.85 15.49 16.68
CA GLN A 54 -0.34 16.36 17.75
C GLN A 54 -0.54 15.75 19.14
N MET A 55 -1.69 15.12 19.38
CA MET A 55 -1.97 14.41 20.64
C MET A 55 -0.99 13.24 20.84
N ILE A 56 -0.74 12.44 19.79
CA ILE A 56 0.22 11.33 19.84
C ILE A 56 1.63 11.86 20.11
N GLN A 57 2.07 12.91 19.39
CA GLN A 57 3.35 13.58 19.63
C GLN A 57 3.49 14.00 21.11
N THR A 58 2.50 14.72 21.65
CA THR A 58 2.49 15.17 23.05
C THR A 58 2.58 13.99 24.02
N THR A 59 1.85 12.90 23.73
CA THR A 59 1.86 11.69 24.56
C THR A 59 3.23 11.01 24.56
N LEU A 60 3.90 10.94 23.40
CA LEU A 60 5.24 10.39 23.28
C LEU A 60 6.27 11.23 24.05
N LEU A 61 6.22 12.55 23.91
CA LEU A 61 7.14 13.45 24.60
C LEU A 61 6.94 13.46 26.11
N ASN A 62 5.71 13.34 26.59
CA ASN A 62 5.43 13.25 28.03
C ASN A 62 5.80 11.89 28.62
N LYS A 63 5.87 10.82 27.81
CA LYS A 63 6.23 9.49 28.29
C LYS A 63 7.71 9.40 28.64
N TYR A 64 8.55 10.11 27.90
CA TYR A 64 9.99 10.03 28.02
C TYR A 64 10.54 11.41 28.36
N ASP A 65 11.01 11.58 29.58
CA ASP A 65 11.64 12.82 30.02
C ASP A 65 12.82 13.16 29.10
N ASN A 66 12.84 14.38 28.56
CA ASN A 66 13.94 14.94 27.76
C ASN A 66 14.28 14.20 26.45
N ILE A 67 13.30 13.59 25.76
CA ILE A 67 13.55 13.15 24.39
C ILE A 67 13.65 14.36 23.44
N GLU A 68 14.86 14.64 23.01
CA GLU A 68 15.12 15.49 21.85
C GLU A 68 15.11 14.64 20.59
N TYR A 69 14.18 14.95 19.68
CA TYR A 69 14.10 14.33 18.37
C TYR A 69 14.45 15.32 17.28
N GLU A 70 15.14 14.85 16.25
CA GLU A 70 15.64 15.68 15.14
C GLU A 70 14.75 15.59 13.90
N LYS A 71 14.08 14.46 13.69
CA LYS A 71 13.40 14.11 12.43
C LYS A 71 12.09 13.38 12.70
N ILE A 72 11.22 13.39 11.69
CA ILE A 72 9.94 12.71 11.72
C ILE A 72 9.83 11.80 10.49
N GLY A 73 9.55 10.52 10.71
CA GLY A 73 9.21 9.57 9.65
C GLY A 73 7.71 9.28 9.67
N ILE A 74 7.05 9.35 8.53
CA ILE A 74 5.61 9.11 8.41
C ILE A 74 5.34 8.11 7.28
N SER A 75 4.75 6.98 7.63
CA SER A 75 4.08 6.05 6.73
C SER A 75 2.66 6.53 6.47
N PHE A 76 2.27 6.62 5.20
CA PHE A 76 0.94 7.09 4.81
C PHE A 76 0.36 6.26 3.64
N PRO A 77 -0.96 5.98 3.61
CA PRO A 77 -1.59 5.19 2.57
C PRO A 77 -1.77 5.98 1.29
N GLY A 78 -1.55 5.30 0.17
CA GLY A 78 -1.78 5.84 -1.17
C GLY A 78 -0.54 6.45 -1.81
N PRO A 79 -0.65 6.89 -3.07
CA PRO A 79 0.45 7.46 -3.83
C PRO A 79 0.88 8.82 -3.28
N ILE A 80 2.19 8.96 -3.08
CA ILE A 80 2.85 10.15 -2.55
C ILE A 80 3.94 10.55 -3.52
N ASN A 81 3.87 11.78 -4.02
CA ASN A 81 4.89 12.28 -4.95
C ASN A 81 6.19 12.67 -4.21
N GLN A 82 7.24 12.98 -4.97
CA GLN A 82 8.55 13.35 -4.41
C GLN A 82 8.54 14.59 -3.49
N ASN A 83 7.49 15.42 -3.56
CA ASN A 83 7.31 16.61 -2.73
C ASN A 83 6.48 16.31 -1.46
N GLY A 84 6.19 15.03 -1.16
CA GLY A 84 5.36 14.59 -0.03
C GLY A 84 3.88 14.96 -0.14
N ILE A 85 3.41 15.25 -1.36
CA ILE A 85 2.00 15.52 -1.63
C ILE A 85 1.28 14.19 -1.84
N ILE A 86 0.20 13.97 -1.08
CA ILE A 86 -0.67 12.81 -1.28
C ILE A 86 -1.55 13.07 -2.50
N LEU A 87 -1.45 12.19 -3.48
CA LEU A 87 -2.25 12.30 -4.71
C LEU A 87 -3.66 11.72 -4.54
N ASN A 88 -3.80 10.69 -3.71
CA ASN A 88 -5.08 10.07 -3.39
C ASN A 88 -5.00 9.21 -2.13
N ALA A 89 -6.02 9.25 -1.26
CA ALA A 89 -6.10 8.40 -0.06
C ALA A 89 -7.56 8.08 0.30
N PRO A 90 -8.28 7.33 -0.55
CA PRO A 90 -9.72 7.09 -0.38
C PRO A 90 -10.03 6.30 0.90
N THR A 91 -9.08 5.56 1.45
CA THR A 91 -9.23 4.83 2.71
C THR A 91 -9.45 5.75 3.92
N LEU A 92 -8.91 6.97 3.89
CA LEU A 92 -9.11 7.98 4.93
C LEU A 92 -10.28 8.90 4.58
N TRP A 93 -10.35 9.40 3.34
CA TRP A 93 -11.32 10.43 2.93
C TRP A 93 -12.59 9.92 2.25
N GLY A 94 -12.73 8.62 2.03
CA GLY A 94 -13.90 7.97 1.42
C GLY A 94 -14.11 8.30 -0.06
N THR A 95 -13.26 9.13 -0.63
CA THR A 95 -13.41 9.77 -1.94
C THR A 95 -12.03 10.12 -2.49
N LYS A 96 -11.95 10.34 -3.81
CA LYS A 96 -10.74 10.90 -4.41
C LYS A 96 -10.56 12.34 -3.91
N ILE A 97 -9.50 12.58 -3.15
CA ILE A 97 -9.02 13.93 -2.82
C ILE A 97 -7.65 14.07 -3.45
N LYS A 98 -7.43 15.21 -4.11
CA LYS A 98 -6.16 15.53 -4.74
C LYS A 98 -5.42 16.55 -3.89
N ASN A 99 -4.09 16.40 -3.84
CA ASN A 99 -3.15 17.43 -3.41
C ASN A 99 -3.27 17.85 -1.94
N ILE A 100 -3.26 16.87 -1.04
CA ILE A 100 -3.07 17.18 0.40
C ILE A 100 -1.57 17.40 0.63
N ASP A 101 -1.19 18.64 0.89
CA ASP A 101 0.15 19.00 1.32
C ASP A 101 0.33 18.70 2.82
N LEU A 102 0.67 17.45 3.13
CA LEU A 102 0.98 17.07 4.50
C LEU A 102 2.26 17.72 5.00
N ASN A 103 3.25 17.99 4.14
CA ASN A 103 4.49 18.62 4.58
C ASN A 103 4.22 19.97 5.22
N HIS A 104 3.34 20.78 4.63
CA HIS A 104 2.92 22.04 5.21
C HIS A 104 2.27 21.85 6.60
N GLU A 105 1.36 20.89 6.77
CA GLU A 105 0.71 20.67 8.07
C GLU A 105 1.66 20.06 9.11
N MET A 106 2.50 19.11 8.72
CA MET A 106 3.51 18.50 9.59
C MET A 106 4.53 19.54 10.05
N SER A 107 4.88 20.52 9.21
CA SER A 107 5.77 21.61 9.61
C SER A 107 5.22 22.43 10.78
N LYS A 108 3.90 22.59 10.88
CA LYS A 108 3.25 23.30 12.01
C LYS A 108 3.29 22.47 13.29
N ILE A 109 2.98 21.18 13.19
CA ILE A 109 2.93 20.25 14.34
C ILE A 109 4.33 20.02 14.92
N PHE A 110 5.33 19.83 14.05
CA PHE A 110 6.69 19.45 14.46
C PHE A 110 7.68 20.61 14.47
N SER A 111 7.20 21.85 14.60
CA SER A 111 8.04 23.05 14.73
C SER A 111 9.11 23.15 13.64
N ALA A 112 8.70 22.93 12.39
CA ALA A 112 9.53 22.95 11.18
C ALA A 112 10.70 21.93 11.14
N LYS A 113 10.69 20.90 12.00
CA LYS A 113 11.65 19.81 11.90
C LYS A 113 11.46 18.99 10.61
N PRO A 114 12.54 18.42 10.03
CA PRO A 114 12.45 17.60 8.82
C PRO A 114 11.46 16.44 8.95
N CYS A 115 10.51 16.39 8.02
CA CYS A 115 9.51 15.33 7.93
C CYS A 115 9.68 14.54 6.63
N PHE A 116 9.73 13.22 6.75
CA PHE A 116 9.87 12.29 5.64
C PHE A 116 8.58 11.49 5.54
N ILE A 117 7.78 11.79 4.53
CA ILE A 117 6.49 11.14 4.30
C ILE A 117 6.66 10.16 3.14
N ILE A 118 6.43 8.88 3.40
CA ILE A 118 6.55 7.80 2.42
C ILE A 118 5.30 6.94 2.42
N ASN A 119 5.07 6.26 1.30
CA ASN A 119 3.99 5.30 1.18
C ASN A 119 4.18 4.13 2.18
N ASP A 120 3.09 3.62 2.73
CA ASP A 120 3.05 2.50 3.69
C ASP A 120 3.77 1.23 3.21
N ILE A 121 3.62 0.85 1.93
CA ILE A 121 4.33 -0.29 1.35
C ILE A 121 5.83 0.01 1.21
N THR A 122 6.19 1.25 0.89
CA THR A 122 7.60 1.67 0.87
C THR A 122 8.22 1.59 2.27
N ALA A 123 7.51 2.08 3.30
CA ALA A 123 7.96 1.95 4.69
C ALA A 123 8.11 0.48 5.11
N ALA A 124 7.15 -0.37 4.76
CA ALA A 124 7.23 -1.81 4.99
C ALA A 124 8.43 -2.44 4.28
N GLY A 125 8.73 -2.02 3.05
CA GLY A 125 9.90 -2.50 2.32
C GLY A 125 11.22 -2.19 3.05
N TYR A 126 11.42 -0.96 3.54
CA TYR A 126 12.62 -0.63 4.32
C TYR A 126 12.78 -1.50 5.58
N ARG A 127 11.68 -1.98 6.18
CA ARG A 127 11.74 -2.93 7.31
C ARG A 127 12.29 -4.31 6.92
N TYR A 128 12.17 -4.72 5.67
CA TYR A 128 12.71 -5.99 5.15
C TYR A 128 14.09 -5.85 4.51
N LEU A 129 14.64 -4.63 4.45
CA LEU A 129 15.97 -4.39 3.93
C LEU A 129 17.01 -4.96 4.90
N ASN A 130 17.78 -5.96 4.45
CA ASN A 130 18.82 -6.59 5.26
C ASN A 130 20.19 -5.93 5.03
N THR A 131 20.44 -5.46 3.81
CA THR A 131 21.70 -4.78 3.45
C THR A 131 21.45 -3.60 2.53
N GLU A 132 22.29 -2.56 2.60
CA GLU A 132 22.20 -1.37 1.76
C GLU A 132 22.38 -1.65 0.25
N MET A 133 22.78 -2.88 -0.13
CA MET A 133 22.98 -3.28 -1.54
C MET A 133 21.93 -4.29 -2.03
N GLU A 134 20.96 -4.63 -1.19
CA GLU A 134 19.92 -5.59 -1.54
C GLU A 134 18.98 -5.03 -2.61
N THR A 135 18.58 -5.89 -3.53
CA THR A 135 17.58 -5.59 -4.56
C THR A 135 16.47 -6.62 -4.43
N PHE A 136 15.27 -6.15 -4.13
CA PHE A 136 14.12 -7.01 -3.91
C PHE A 136 12.83 -6.30 -4.31
N CYS A 137 11.74 -7.06 -4.37
CA CYS A 137 10.42 -6.50 -4.53
C CYS A 137 9.54 -6.97 -3.36
N ILE A 138 8.74 -6.06 -2.83
CA ILE A 138 7.65 -6.39 -1.93
C ILE A 138 6.34 -6.28 -2.69
N LEU A 139 5.47 -7.27 -2.53
CA LEU A 139 4.09 -7.28 -3.03
C LEU A 139 3.14 -7.44 -1.85
N THR A 140 2.08 -6.65 -1.83
CA THR A 140 1.03 -6.74 -0.81
C THR A 140 -0.30 -7.04 -1.48
N ILE A 141 -1.01 -8.02 -0.92
CA ILE A 141 -2.38 -8.38 -1.32
C ILE A 141 -3.23 -8.27 -0.07
N SER A 142 -4.12 -7.27 -0.06
CA SER A 142 -5.00 -6.97 1.06
C SER A 142 -6.29 -6.40 0.48
N SER A 143 -6.76 -5.24 0.95
CA SER A 143 -7.86 -4.50 0.31
C SER A 143 -7.60 -4.20 -1.18
N GLY A 144 -6.33 -4.01 -1.56
CA GLY A 144 -5.84 -3.80 -2.92
C GLY A 144 -4.63 -4.69 -3.22
N VAL A 145 -4.03 -4.49 -4.40
CA VAL A 145 -2.75 -5.10 -4.77
C VAL A 145 -1.74 -3.98 -4.97
N GLY A 146 -0.66 -3.98 -4.19
CA GLY A 146 0.41 -3.01 -4.27
C GLY A 146 1.76 -3.69 -4.38
N GLY A 147 2.76 -2.96 -4.86
CA GLY A 147 4.13 -3.43 -4.95
C GLY A 147 5.14 -2.30 -4.79
N LYS A 148 6.35 -2.60 -4.38
CA LYS A 148 7.48 -1.67 -4.45
C LYS A 148 8.74 -2.43 -4.82
N ILE A 149 9.57 -1.81 -5.64
CA ILE A 149 10.87 -2.36 -6.02
C ILE A 149 11.93 -1.57 -5.26
N PHE A 150 12.82 -2.29 -4.60
CA PHE A 150 14.00 -1.75 -3.95
C PHE A 150 15.21 -2.16 -4.79
N TYR A 151 16.05 -1.20 -5.11
CA TYR A 151 17.26 -1.42 -5.86
C TYR A 151 18.44 -0.85 -5.11
N ARG A 152 19.34 -1.74 -4.67
CA ARG A 152 20.51 -1.40 -3.84
C ARG A 152 20.10 -0.52 -2.66
N GLY A 153 19.23 -1.05 -1.81
CA GLY A 153 18.78 -0.36 -0.60
C GLY A 153 17.70 0.69 -0.83
N GLU A 154 17.57 1.24 -2.04
CA GLU A 154 16.72 2.40 -2.31
C GLU A 154 15.40 2.01 -2.97
N ALA A 155 14.29 2.53 -2.46
CA ALA A 155 13.00 2.38 -3.10
C ALA A 155 12.97 3.10 -4.46
N LEU A 156 12.55 2.40 -5.51
CA LEU A 156 12.32 2.99 -6.82
C LEU A 156 10.99 3.76 -6.80
N LEU A 157 11.10 5.08 -6.64
CA LEU A 157 10.00 6.03 -6.69
C LEU A 157 10.06 6.81 -8.00
N ASP A 158 8.92 7.06 -8.61
CA ASP A 158 8.79 8.02 -9.70
C ASP A 158 8.36 9.39 -9.15
N LYS A 159 8.51 10.43 -9.98
CA LYS A 159 8.17 11.81 -9.58
C LYS A 159 6.70 11.95 -9.19
N GLU A 160 5.83 11.14 -9.79
CA GLU A 160 4.38 11.13 -9.59
C GLU A 160 3.95 10.16 -8.47
N GLY A 161 4.85 9.45 -7.80
CA GLY A 161 4.47 8.53 -6.71
C GLY A 161 3.61 7.33 -7.13
N MET A 162 3.53 7.02 -8.42
CA MET A 162 2.79 5.91 -9.02
C MET A 162 3.64 4.63 -9.14
N ALA A 163 4.96 4.72 -8.93
CA ALA A 163 5.86 3.58 -9.00
C ALA A 163 5.43 2.50 -8.00
N GLY A 164 5.15 1.30 -8.53
CA GLY A 164 4.74 0.16 -7.74
C GLY A 164 3.23 0.03 -7.49
N GLU A 165 2.39 0.87 -8.10
CA GLU A 165 0.93 0.65 -8.12
C GLU A 165 0.54 -0.49 -9.08
N VAL A 166 1.13 -1.68 -8.90
CA VAL A 166 1.03 -2.85 -9.79
C VAL A 166 -0.38 -3.41 -9.88
N GLY A 167 -1.22 -3.16 -8.88
CA GLY A 167 -2.65 -3.49 -8.92
C GLY A 167 -3.41 -2.75 -10.01
N HIS A 168 -2.88 -1.65 -10.55
CA HIS A 168 -3.48 -0.90 -11.66
C HIS A 168 -2.94 -1.29 -13.04
N ILE A 169 -2.10 -2.33 -13.13
CA ILE A 169 -1.71 -2.88 -14.43
C ILE A 169 -2.92 -3.56 -15.06
N TYR A 170 -3.15 -3.34 -16.35
CA TYR A 170 -4.21 -4.01 -17.10
C TYR A 170 -3.87 -5.48 -17.31
N TYR A 171 -4.77 -6.36 -16.88
CA TYR A 171 -4.72 -7.80 -17.13
C TYR A 171 -5.43 -8.13 -18.44
N ARG A 172 -4.74 -8.87 -19.32
CA ARG A 172 -5.26 -9.27 -20.64
C ARG A 172 -5.93 -10.66 -20.65
N GLY A 173 -6.42 -11.14 -19.51
CA GLY A 173 -7.11 -12.43 -19.42
C GLY A 173 -8.65 -12.33 -19.43
N LYS A 174 -9.30 -13.43 -19.01
CA LYS A 174 -10.75 -13.70 -19.17
C LYS A 174 -11.68 -12.74 -18.42
N TYR A 175 -11.21 -12.10 -17.35
CA TYR A 175 -12.05 -11.31 -16.42
C TYR A 175 -11.73 -9.80 -16.46
N ASN A 176 -11.30 -9.29 -17.62
CA ASN A 176 -10.93 -7.89 -17.80
C ASN A 176 -12.12 -6.90 -17.74
N GLN A 177 -13.36 -7.40 -17.69
CA GLN A 177 -14.58 -6.63 -17.47
C GLN A 177 -14.83 -6.28 -16.00
N LEU A 178 -14.01 -6.74 -15.05
CA LEU A 178 -14.19 -6.43 -13.64
C LEU A 178 -13.68 -5.02 -13.30
N ILE A 179 -14.44 -4.31 -12.46
CA ILE A 179 -14.20 -2.90 -12.11
C ILE A 179 -13.22 -2.81 -10.94
N CYS A 180 -12.16 -2.04 -11.12
CA CYS A 180 -11.21 -1.68 -10.09
C CYS A 180 -11.79 -0.58 -9.18
N ASP A 181 -11.35 -0.51 -7.93
CA ASP A 181 -11.72 0.56 -7.00
C ASP A 181 -11.36 1.97 -7.51
N CYS A 182 -10.44 2.09 -8.47
CA CYS A 182 -10.13 3.37 -9.10
C CYS A 182 -11.20 3.82 -10.11
N GLY A 183 -12.14 2.95 -10.49
CA GLY A 183 -13.22 3.17 -11.45
C GLY A 183 -12.97 2.60 -12.85
N GLU A 184 -11.76 2.13 -13.14
CA GLU A 184 -11.39 1.58 -14.45
C GLU A 184 -11.58 0.06 -14.50
N TYR A 185 -11.69 -0.48 -15.71
CA TYR A 185 -11.88 -1.91 -15.95
C TYR A 185 -10.56 -2.66 -16.14
N GLY A 186 -10.54 -3.93 -15.74
CA GLY A 186 -9.51 -4.88 -16.17
C GLY A 186 -8.14 -4.70 -15.52
N HIS A 187 -8.07 -3.93 -14.43
CA HIS A 187 -6.87 -3.90 -13.61
C HIS A 187 -6.70 -5.19 -12.80
N ILE A 188 -5.46 -5.60 -12.55
CA ILE A 188 -5.17 -6.78 -11.73
C ILE A 188 -5.85 -6.72 -10.36
N GLY A 189 -5.89 -5.53 -9.75
CA GLY A 189 -6.53 -5.29 -8.47
C GLY A 189 -8.04 -5.55 -8.45
N SER A 190 -8.75 -5.51 -9.59
CA SER A 190 -10.18 -5.85 -9.66
C SER A 190 -10.46 -7.35 -9.54
N MET A 191 -9.42 -8.17 -9.59
CA MET A 191 -9.51 -9.63 -9.57
C MET A 191 -8.74 -10.26 -8.40
N ALA A 192 -7.55 -9.73 -8.12
CA ALA A 192 -6.58 -10.37 -7.25
C ALA A 192 -6.48 -9.73 -5.85
N SER A 193 -7.13 -8.60 -5.61
CA SER A 193 -7.25 -8.03 -4.25
C SER A 193 -8.30 -8.78 -3.43
N GLY A 194 -8.37 -8.51 -2.12
CA GLY A 194 -9.44 -9.04 -1.26
C GLY A 194 -10.83 -8.64 -1.74
N ARG A 195 -11.04 -7.37 -2.15
CA ARG A 195 -12.31 -6.98 -2.78
C ARG A 195 -12.46 -7.56 -4.19
N GLY A 196 -11.36 -7.70 -4.91
CA GLY A 196 -11.33 -8.23 -6.27
C GLY A 196 -11.72 -9.70 -6.36
N ILE A 197 -11.24 -10.55 -5.44
CA ILE A 197 -11.56 -11.99 -5.45
C ILE A 197 -13.04 -12.23 -5.16
N GLU A 198 -13.69 -11.37 -4.38
CA GLU A 198 -15.14 -11.41 -4.17
C GLU A 198 -15.92 -11.07 -5.45
N GLN A 199 -15.47 -10.05 -6.19
CA GLN A 199 -16.05 -9.70 -7.50
C GLN A 199 -15.84 -10.82 -8.52
N LEU A 200 -14.64 -11.39 -8.54
CA LEU A 200 -14.28 -12.51 -9.40
C LEU A 200 -15.12 -13.75 -9.09
N ALA A 201 -15.29 -14.09 -7.81
CA ALA A 201 -16.11 -15.21 -7.37
C ALA A 201 -17.55 -15.07 -7.85
N ARG A 202 -18.17 -13.89 -7.66
CA ARG A 202 -19.52 -13.59 -8.18
C ARG A 202 -19.60 -13.78 -9.69
N CYS A 203 -18.68 -13.17 -10.44
CA CYS A 203 -18.63 -13.29 -11.90
C CYS A 203 -18.45 -14.73 -12.40
N ILE A 204 -17.71 -15.56 -11.67
CA ILE A 204 -17.52 -16.98 -11.98
C ILE A 204 -18.78 -17.79 -11.66
N ILE A 205 -19.35 -17.60 -10.47
CA ILE A 205 -20.52 -18.36 -10.00
C ILE A 205 -21.76 -18.08 -10.84
N ASP A 206 -21.91 -16.88 -11.40
CA ASP A 206 -23.05 -16.53 -12.24
C ASP A 206 -23.12 -17.30 -13.58
N GLN A 207 -22.05 -17.99 -13.97
CA GLN A 207 -22.00 -18.81 -15.18
C GLN A 207 -22.68 -20.17 -14.96
N GLU A 208 -23.66 -20.51 -15.80
CA GLU A 208 -24.44 -21.75 -15.68
C GLU A 208 -23.58 -23.02 -15.81
N GLU A 209 -22.57 -22.99 -16.68
CA GLU A 209 -21.58 -24.06 -16.82
C GLU A 209 -20.78 -24.29 -15.52
N ILE A 210 -20.43 -23.22 -14.81
CA ILE A 210 -19.72 -23.29 -13.52
C ILE A 210 -20.63 -23.92 -12.47
N LYS A 211 -21.89 -23.49 -12.38
CA LYS A 211 -22.86 -24.08 -11.44
C LYS A 211 -23.06 -25.58 -11.68
N ASN A 212 -23.13 -26.01 -12.94
CA ASN A 212 -23.26 -27.42 -13.31
C ASN A 212 -21.99 -28.22 -13.00
N THR A 213 -20.82 -27.65 -13.27
CA THR A 213 -19.53 -28.33 -13.04
C THR A 213 -19.23 -28.48 -11.55
N TYR A 214 -19.56 -27.47 -10.75
CA TYR A 214 -19.22 -27.38 -9.33
C TYR A 214 -20.47 -27.43 -8.43
N PHE A 215 -21.50 -28.15 -8.84
CA PHE A 215 -22.82 -28.18 -8.18
C PHE A 215 -22.79 -28.53 -6.69
N SER A 216 -21.75 -29.21 -6.23
CA SER A 216 -21.53 -29.61 -4.83
C SER A 216 -20.78 -28.58 -3.99
N SER A 217 -20.35 -27.47 -4.59
CA SER A 217 -19.57 -26.45 -3.90
C SER A 217 -20.39 -25.73 -2.84
N VAL A 218 -19.78 -25.52 -1.67
CA VAL A 218 -20.39 -24.75 -0.58
C VAL A 218 -20.62 -23.30 -0.97
N LEU A 219 -19.79 -22.75 -1.86
CA LEU A 219 -19.89 -21.36 -2.30
C LEU A 219 -21.16 -21.07 -3.10
N LEU A 220 -21.78 -22.07 -3.73
CA LEU A 220 -23.05 -21.91 -4.44
C LEU A 220 -24.25 -21.74 -3.49
N GLN A 221 -24.07 -22.08 -2.21
CA GLN A 221 -25.12 -22.03 -1.18
C GLN A 221 -24.97 -20.80 -0.26
N GLU A 222 -23.84 -20.11 -0.34
CA GLU A 222 -23.56 -18.91 0.46
C GLU A 222 -24.43 -17.74 0.00
N GLN A 223 -25.05 -17.05 0.95
CA GLN A 223 -25.81 -15.83 0.66
C GLN A 223 -24.88 -14.66 0.32
N GLU A 224 -23.71 -14.60 0.96
CA GLU A 224 -22.70 -13.57 0.73
C GLU A 224 -21.33 -14.17 0.43
N LEU A 225 -20.81 -13.82 -0.75
CA LEU A 225 -19.45 -14.16 -1.16
C LEU A 225 -18.50 -13.08 -0.64
N THR A 226 -17.88 -13.36 0.50
CA THR A 226 -16.87 -12.54 1.14
C THR A 226 -15.51 -13.22 1.03
N THR A 227 -14.43 -12.46 1.21
CA THR A 227 -13.07 -13.01 1.28
C THR A 227 -13.00 -14.10 2.36
N TYR A 228 -13.72 -13.94 3.47
CA TYR A 228 -13.77 -14.92 4.54
C TYR A 228 -14.41 -16.24 4.11
N THR A 229 -15.58 -16.21 3.47
CA THR A 229 -16.28 -17.43 3.01
C THR A 229 -15.46 -18.15 1.93
N ILE A 230 -14.85 -17.41 1.00
CA ILE A 230 -13.95 -17.95 -0.02
C ILE A 230 -12.72 -18.63 0.63
N VAL A 231 -12.05 -17.98 1.57
CA VAL A 231 -10.87 -18.55 2.25
C VAL A 231 -11.24 -19.78 3.08
N LYS A 232 -12.41 -19.79 3.71
CA LYS A 232 -12.91 -20.96 4.44
C LYS A 232 -13.09 -22.14 3.48
N ALA A 233 -13.74 -21.94 2.34
CA ALA A 233 -13.93 -22.98 1.33
C ALA A 233 -12.60 -23.47 0.73
N ILE A 234 -11.62 -22.57 0.50
CA ILE A 234 -10.25 -22.94 0.08
C ILE A 234 -9.59 -23.88 1.10
N LYS A 235 -9.70 -23.58 2.41
CA LYS A 235 -9.14 -24.41 3.48
C LYS A 235 -9.78 -25.79 3.54
N GLU A 236 -11.06 -25.88 3.21
CA GLU A 236 -11.82 -27.12 3.08
C GLU A 236 -11.58 -27.84 1.73
N LYS A 237 -10.70 -27.28 0.87
CA LYS A 237 -10.34 -27.79 -0.46
C LYS A 237 -11.54 -27.90 -1.41
N ASP A 238 -12.51 -27.00 -1.27
CA ASP A 238 -13.63 -26.88 -2.21
C ASP A 238 -13.10 -26.63 -3.64
N PRO A 239 -13.49 -27.45 -4.64
CA PRO A 239 -12.94 -27.34 -5.98
C PRO A 239 -13.21 -26.00 -6.68
N LEU A 240 -14.39 -25.40 -6.47
CA LEU A 240 -14.71 -24.10 -7.05
C LEU A 240 -13.92 -22.97 -6.39
N ALA A 241 -13.76 -23.04 -5.06
CA ALA A 241 -12.95 -22.08 -4.32
C ALA A 241 -11.48 -22.11 -4.76
N LEU A 242 -10.93 -23.30 -5.00
CA LEU A 242 -9.57 -23.47 -5.55
C LEU A 242 -9.46 -22.98 -6.99
N PHE A 243 -10.49 -23.18 -7.82
CA PHE A 243 -10.54 -22.64 -9.17
C PHE A 243 -10.55 -21.10 -9.16
N ILE A 244 -11.41 -20.48 -8.33
CA ILE A 244 -11.47 -19.03 -8.13
C ILE A 244 -10.11 -18.49 -7.66
N LEU A 245 -9.47 -19.15 -6.68
CA LEU A 245 -8.13 -18.78 -6.24
C LEU A 245 -7.12 -18.84 -7.38
N GLY A 246 -7.16 -19.89 -8.20
CA GLY A 246 -6.31 -20.03 -9.37
C GLY A 246 -6.48 -18.86 -10.35
N GLU A 247 -7.71 -18.49 -10.67
CA GLU A 247 -8.01 -17.34 -11.54
C GLU A 247 -7.55 -16.01 -10.92
N ALA A 248 -7.66 -15.84 -9.60
CA ALA A 248 -7.18 -14.65 -8.88
C ALA A 248 -5.65 -14.56 -8.81
N VAL A 249 -4.94 -15.69 -8.79
CA VAL A 249 -3.47 -15.76 -8.68
C VAL A 249 -2.77 -15.58 -10.02
N LYS A 250 -3.36 -16.00 -11.15
CA LYS A 250 -2.74 -15.85 -12.48
C LYS A 250 -2.21 -14.44 -12.76
N PRO A 251 -2.96 -13.35 -12.53
CA PRO A 251 -2.46 -12.00 -12.77
C PRO A 251 -1.31 -11.60 -11.82
N ILE A 252 -1.29 -12.13 -10.60
CA ILE A 252 -0.18 -11.91 -9.65
C ILE A 252 1.09 -12.59 -10.16
N VAL A 253 0.97 -13.80 -10.72
CA VAL A 253 2.10 -14.50 -11.35
C VAL A 253 2.66 -13.69 -12.51
N ASP A 254 1.81 -13.08 -13.34
CA ASP A 254 2.24 -12.19 -14.43
C ASP A 254 3.01 -10.96 -13.92
N ILE A 255 2.55 -10.36 -12.82
CA ILE A 255 3.26 -9.26 -12.14
C ILE A 255 4.64 -9.75 -11.67
N ILE A 256 4.69 -10.85 -10.93
CA ILE A 256 5.93 -11.40 -10.37
C ILE A 256 6.93 -11.69 -11.49
N ASN A 257 6.49 -12.35 -12.56
CA ASN A 257 7.33 -12.64 -13.73
C ASN A 257 7.86 -11.36 -14.38
N THR A 258 6.99 -10.35 -14.55
CA THR A 258 7.38 -9.06 -15.14
C THR A 258 8.41 -8.33 -14.25
N LEU A 259 8.23 -8.34 -12.94
CA LEU A 259 9.13 -7.68 -11.99
C LEU A 259 10.49 -8.37 -11.96
N ILE A 260 10.51 -9.71 -11.82
CA ILE A 260 11.74 -10.50 -11.66
C ILE A 260 12.53 -10.60 -12.96
N PHE A 261 11.89 -10.92 -14.08
CA PHE A 261 12.60 -11.24 -15.32
C PHE A 261 12.81 -10.05 -16.24
N THR A 262 12.02 -8.98 -16.09
CA THR A 262 12.11 -7.81 -16.98
C THR A 262 12.58 -6.58 -16.24
N ILE A 263 11.85 -6.13 -15.22
CA ILE A 263 12.07 -4.79 -14.64
C ILE A 263 13.39 -4.73 -13.86
N VAL A 264 13.66 -5.69 -12.97
CA VAL A 264 14.90 -5.70 -12.17
C VAL A 264 16.15 -5.85 -13.06
N PRO A 265 16.22 -6.78 -14.04
CA PRO A 265 17.36 -6.88 -14.96
C PRO A 265 17.51 -5.68 -15.89
N LEU A 266 16.39 -5.13 -16.42
CA LEU A 266 16.43 -3.96 -17.30
C LEU A 266 16.93 -2.73 -16.55
N TYR A 267 16.48 -2.51 -15.31
CA TYR A 267 16.97 -1.41 -14.49
C TYR A 267 18.46 -1.53 -14.21
N ASN A 268 18.95 -2.75 -13.89
CA ASN A 268 20.38 -3.05 -13.79
C ASN A 268 21.14 -2.67 -15.06
N PHE A 269 20.63 -3.06 -16.24
CA PHE A 269 21.27 -2.77 -17.51
C PHE A 269 21.30 -1.27 -17.84
N LEU A 270 20.15 -0.59 -17.73
CA LEU A 270 20.01 0.82 -18.08
C LEU A 270 20.84 1.71 -17.14
N LYS A 271 20.86 1.45 -15.84
CA LYS A 271 21.65 2.28 -14.89
C LYS A 271 23.15 2.10 -15.07
N ASN A 272 23.61 0.91 -15.49
CA ASN A 272 25.03 0.64 -15.74
C ASN A 272 25.53 1.12 -17.12
N LYS A 273 24.63 1.34 -18.09
CA LYS A 273 25.01 1.81 -19.45
C LYS A 273 24.61 3.25 -19.75
N ILE A 274 23.57 3.77 -19.12
CA ILE A 274 23.11 5.16 -19.27
C ILE A 274 23.74 5.99 -18.13
N THR A 275 25.07 6.07 -18.11
CA THR A 275 25.71 7.33 -17.75
C THR A 275 25.37 8.29 -18.88
N TYR A 276 24.57 9.33 -18.60
CA TYR A 276 24.34 10.42 -19.54
C TYR A 276 25.70 10.97 -20.01
N LYS A 277 26.18 10.54 -21.18
CA LYS A 277 27.08 11.38 -21.97
C LYS A 277 26.20 12.46 -22.54
N ALA A 278 26.11 13.59 -21.85
CA ALA A 278 25.77 14.83 -22.51
C ALA A 278 26.80 15.02 -23.62
N LEU A 279 26.40 14.76 -24.86
CA LEU A 279 27.18 15.18 -26.01
C LEU A 279 27.07 16.70 -26.06
N SER A 280 27.99 17.39 -25.39
CA SER A 280 28.30 18.77 -25.71
C SER A 280 29.16 18.77 -26.96
N GLY A 281 28.60 19.27 -28.05
CA GLY A 281 29.22 19.45 -29.37
C GLY A 281 28.08 19.44 -30.38
N VAL A 282 27.59 20.57 -30.89
CA VAL A 282 28.29 21.73 -31.46
C VAL A 282 27.71 23.04 -30.93
#